data_AF-A0A9W5PV09-F1
#
_entry.id   AF-A0A9W5PV09-F1
#
_cell.length_a   1.000
_cell.length_b   1.000
_cell.length_c   1.000
_cell.angle_alpha   90.00
_cell.angle_beta   90.00
_cell.angle_gamma   90.00
#
_symmetry.space_group_name_H-M   'P 1'
#
loop_
_entity.id
_entity.type
_entity.pdbx_description
1 polymer ?
#
loop_
_entity_poly.entity_id
_entity_poly.type
_entity_poly.pdbx_seq_one_letter_code
_entity_poly.pdbx_strand_id
1 'polypeptide(L)'
;MTKEITLSNGKVVKTNPNLNALTLFKLEKEGIIDKGFLSTLLSAGGMQNIDILDTFRIVYAAYREANPNEYMEFEAFMAVYNVDMSESFEYFGAVMKKEAKNKMAQGFQDKAKKKA
;
A
#
# COMPACT_ATOMS: atom_id res chain seq x y z
N MET A 1 -11.19 -9.97 -1.39
CA MET A 1 -12.60 -9.75 -1.02
C MET A 1 -12.94 -8.33 -1.41
N THR A 2 -13.90 -8.12 -2.30
CA THR A 2 -14.31 -6.79 -2.75
C THR A 2 -15.23 -6.11 -1.73
N LYS A 3 -15.06 -4.81 -1.54
CA LYS A 3 -15.89 -3.95 -0.68
C LYS A 3 -16.47 -2.81 -1.52
N GLU A 4 -17.52 -2.18 -1.04
CA GLU A 4 -18.10 -1.00 -1.68
C GLU A 4 -17.80 0.25 -0.83
N ILE A 5 -17.48 1.36 -1.50
CA ILE A 5 -17.32 2.68 -0.88
C ILE A 5 -18.19 3.69 -1.63
N THR A 6 -18.72 4.67 -0.91
CA THR A 6 -19.44 5.80 -1.50
C THR A 6 -18.50 7.00 -1.57
N LEU A 7 -18.28 7.52 -2.77
CA LEU A 7 -17.48 8.72 -3.01
C LEU A 7 -18.28 9.97 -2.62
N SER A 8 -17.58 11.09 -2.39
CA SER A 8 -18.20 12.37 -1.98
C SER A 8 -19.19 12.93 -3.00
N ASN A 9 -19.12 12.50 -4.26
CA ASN A 9 -20.08 12.83 -5.32
C ASN A 9 -21.30 11.88 -5.35
N GLY A 10 -21.48 11.02 -4.36
CA GLY A 10 -22.59 10.07 -4.25
C GLY A 10 -22.42 8.78 -5.05
N LYS A 11 -21.33 8.62 -5.83
CA LYS A 11 -21.08 7.40 -6.61
C LYS A 11 -20.61 6.26 -5.72
N VAL A 12 -21.25 5.10 -5.85
CA VAL A 12 -20.79 3.85 -5.22
C VAL A 12 -19.79 3.15 -6.13
N VAL A 13 -18.63 2.79 -5.61
CA VAL A 13 -17.57 2.07 -6.34
C VAL A 13 -17.08 0.87 -5.56
N LYS A 14 -16.62 -0.15 -6.29
CA LYS A 14 -16.02 -1.36 -5.71
C LYS A 14 -14.53 -1.16 -5.50
N THR A 15 -14.02 -1.63 -4.37
CA THR A 15 -12.61 -1.63 -4.02
C THR A 15 -12.18 -3.03 -3.59
N ASN A 16 -10.92 -3.37 -3.81
CA ASN A 16 -10.32 -4.61 -3.31
C ASN A 16 -9.04 -4.22 -2.56
N PRO A 17 -8.93 -4.49 -1.25
CA PRO A 17 -7.71 -4.17 -0.49
C PRO A 17 -6.53 -5.07 -0.88
N ASN A 18 -6.78 -6.21 -1.54
CA ASN A 18 -5.73 -7.09 -2.03
C ASN A 18 -5.25 -6.57 -3.39
N LEU A 19 -4.17 -5.81 -3.37
CA LEU A 19 -3.52 -5.28 -4.55
C LEU A 19 -2.48 -6.28 -5.06
N ASN A 20 -2.49 -6.54 -6.37
CA ASN A 20 -1.40 -7.27 -6.99
C ASN A 20 -0.19 -6.36 -7.24
N ALA A 21 0.97 -6.99 -7.34
CA ALA A 21 2.23 -6.27 -7.48
C ALA A 21 2.32 -5.47 -8.80
N LEU A 22 1.68 -5.96 -9.88
CA LEU A 22 1.60 -5.22 -11.14
C LEU A 22 0.83 -3.90 -11.00
N THR A 23 -0.24 -3.87 -10.21
CA THR A 23 -1.03 -2.65 -9.95
C THR A 23 -0.19 -1.62 -9.21
N LEU A 24 0.55 -2.04 -8.18
CA LEU A 24 1.44 -1.15 -7.44
C LEU A 24 2.52 -0.55 -8.35
N PHE A 25 3.11 -1.35 -9.23
CA PHE A 25 4.11 -0.89 -10.19
C PHE A 25 3.54 0.12 -11.21
N LYS A 26 2.33 -0.11 -11.73
CA LYS A 26 1.68 0.83 -12.65
C LYS A 26 1.40 2.17 -11.96
N LEU A 27 0.88 2.14 -10.74
CA LEU A 27 0.60 3.35 -9.96
C LEU A 27 1.86 4.14 -9.59
N GLU A 28 3.00 3.46 -9.42
CA GLU A 28 4.31 4.12 -9.26
C GLU A 28 4.72 4.86 -10.54
N LYS A 29 4.63 4.19 -11.69
CA LYS A 29 4.95 4.80 -12.99
C LYS A 29 4.02 5.95 -13.36
N GLU A 30 2.76 5.87 -12.96
CA GLU A 30 1.78 6.95 -13.14
C GLU A 30 2.03 8.15 -12.20
N GLY A 31 2.97 8.03 -11.25
CA GLY A 31 3.28 9.07 -10.27
C GLY A 31 2.20 9.24 -9.20
N ILE A 32 1.22 8.33 -9.13
CA ILE A 32 0.15 8.32 -8.12
C ILE A 32 0.71 7.87 -6.77
N ILE A 33 1.65 6.94 -6.80
CA ILE A 33 2.37 6.45 -5.63
C ILE A 33 3.86 6.75 -5.84
N ASP A 34 4.53 7.35 -4.86
CA ASP A 34 5.97 7.54 -4.94
C ASP A 34 6.77 6.33 -4.42
N LYS A 35 8.04 6.24 -4.84
CA LYS A 35 8.96 5.17 -4.43
C LYS A 35 9.17 5.10 -2.91
N GLY A 36 9.14 6.24 -2.22
CA GLY A 36 9.29 6.32 -0.77
C GLY A 36 8.08 5.76 -0.01
N PHE A 37 6.87 5.98 -0.53
CA PHE A 37 5.63 5.42 -0.02
C PHE A 37 5.64 3.89 -0.14
N LEU A 38 5.96 3.37 -1.34
CA LEU A 38 6.04 1.93 -1.55
C LEU A 38 7.19 1.28 -0.75
N SER A 39 8.34 1.95 -0.65
CA SER A 39 9.42 1.52 0.22
C SER A 39 8.92 1.41 1.65
N THR A 40 8.33 2.46 2.22
CA THR A 40 7.80 2.45 3.60
C THR A 40 6.78 1.34 3.83
N LEU A 41 5.90 1.13 2.85
CA LEU A 41 4.87 0.11 2.86
C LEU A 41 5.46 -1.32 2.90
N LEU A 42 6.51 -1.59 2.12
CA LEU A 42 7.15 -2.91 2.04
C LEU A 42 8.29 -3.12 3.06
N SER A 43 8.82 -2.03 3.63
CA SER A 43 9.96 -2.02 4.56
C SER A 43 9.58 -2.34 6.00
N ALA A 44 8.40 -2.88 6.27
CA ALA A 44 8.01 -3.36 7.61
C ALA A 44 9.04 -4.37 8.21
N GLY A 45 9.93 -4.95 7.38
CA GLY A 45 11.06 -5.80 7.78
C GLY A 45 12.44 -5.13 7.92
N GLY A 46 12.59 -3.80 7.87
CA GLY A 46 13.85 -3.11 8.21
C GLY A 46 14.89 -2.94 7.10
N MET A 47 14.56 -3.20 5.83
CA MET A 47 15.44 -2.92 4.68
C MET A 47 15.17 -1.53 4.11
N GLN A 48 16.11 -0.59 4.28
CA GLN A 48 16.06 0.73 3.65
C GLN A 48 16.78 0.70 2.28
N ASN A 49 16.27 1.46 1.31
CA ASN A 49 16.86 1.71 -0.02
C ASN A 49 16.83 0.55 -1.05
N ILE A 50 15.88 -0.39 -0.97
CA ILE A 50 15.70 -1.38 -2.04
C ILE A 50 14.67 -0.87 -3.05
N ASP A 51 15.00 -0.97 -4.34
CA ASP A 51 14.03 -0.73 -5.41
C ASP A 51 12.93 -1.80 -5.32
N ILE A 52 11.67 -1.35 -5.29
CA ILE A 52 10.50 -2.24 -5.23
C ILE A 52 10.50 -3.25 -6.37
N LEU A 53 10.98 -2.84 -7.54
CA LEU A 53 11.12 -3.74 -8.68
C LEU A 53 12.12 -4.87 -8.38
N ASP A 54 13.20 -4.59 -7.66
CA ASP A 54 14.18 -5.59 -7.26
C ASP A 54 13.62 -6.54 -6.21
N THR A 55 12.79 -6.04 -5.29
CA THR A 55 12.07 -6.89 -4.34
C THR A 55 11.16 -7.90 -5.07
N PHE A 56 10.38 -7.43 -6.04
CA PHE A 56 9.52 -8.30 -6.83
C PHE A 56 10.30 -9.27 -7.74
N ARG A 57 11.44 -8.85 -8.28
CA ARG A 57 12.35 -9.74 -9.02
C ARG A 57 12.91 -10.86 -8.15
N ILE A 58 13.26 -10.57 -6.89
CA ILE A 58 13.73 -11.59 -5.94
C ILE A 58 12.63 -12.62 -5.67
N VAL A 59 11.40 -12.17 -5.42
CA VAL A 59 10.24 -13.07 -5.22
C VAL A 59 9.99 -13.93 -6.45
N TYR A 60 10.05 -13.33 -7.65
CA TYR A 60 9.89 -14.08 -8.90
C TYR A 60 11.03 -15.08 -9.13
N ALA A 61 12.27 -14.73 -8.81
CA ALA A 61 13.41 -15.64 -8.89
C ALA A 61 13.21 -16.84 -7.97
N ALA A 62 12.74 -16.62 -6.73
CA ALA A 62 12.40 -17.71 -5.82
C ALA A 62 11.25 -18.59 -6.34
N TYR A 63 10.21 -17.98 -6.94
CA TYR A 63 9.14 -18.72 -7.61
C TYR A 63 9.68 -19.60 -8.76
N ARG A 64 10.56 -19.05 -9.60
CA ARG A 64 11.18 -19.77 -10.71
C ARG A 64 12.08 -20.92 -10.27
N GLU A 65 12.87 -20.70 -9.21
CA GLU A 65 13.72 -21.73 -8.62
C GLU A 65 12.88 -22.92 -8.11
N ALA A 66 11.75 -22.63 -7.46
CA ALA A 66 10.84 -23.66 -6.97
C ALA A 66 10.03 -24.35 -8.08
N ASN A 67 9.92 -23.74 -9.27
CA ASN A 67 9.11 -24.22 -10.38
C ASN A 67 9.93 -24.20 -11.69
N PRO A 68 10.98 -25.03 -11.81
CA PRO A 68 11.96 -24.91 -12.88
C PRO A 68 11.42 -25.24 -14.29
N ASN A 69 10.39 -26.08 -14.37
CA ASN A 69 9.86 -26.62 -15.63
C ASN A 69 8.53 -25.99 -16.06
N GLU A 70 7.79 -25.38 -15.13
CA GLU A 70 6.46 -24.83 -15.39
C GLU A 70 6.30 -23.53 -14.60
N TYR A 71 6.61 -22.41 -15.26
CA TYR A 71 6.51 -21.09 -14.66
C TYR A 71 5.83 -20.11 -15.60
N MET A 72 5.13 -19.13 -15.01
CA MET A 72 4.59 -17.98 -15.73
C MET A 72 5.70 -16.96 -15.99
N GLU A 73 5.57 -16.19 -17.08
CA GLU A 73 6.41 -15.02 -17.32
C GLU A 73 6.20 -13.95 -16.24
N PHE A 74 7.23 -13.12 -16.01
CA PHE A 74 7.28 -12.17 -14.89
C PHE A 74 6.03 -11.28 -14.77
N GLU A 75 5.57 -10.68 -15.87
CA GLU A 75 4.41 -9.80 -15.83
C GLU A 75 3.11 -10.55 -15.50
N ALA A 76 2.95 -11.76 -16.04
CA ALA A 76 1.78 -12.61 -15.76
C ALA A 76 1.77 -13.05 -14.28
N PHE A 77 2.93 -13.43 -13.74
CA PHE A 77 3.10 -13.70 -12.31
C PHE A 77 2.71 -12.48 -11.47
N MET A 78 3.21 -11.30 -11.81
CA MET A 78 2.94 -10.04 -11.08
C MET A 78 1.47 -9.62 -11.10
N ALA A 79 0.72 -10.01 -12.14
CA ALA A 79 -0.72 -9.75 -12.24
C ALA A 79 -1.56 -10.59 -11.25
N VAL A 80 -1.05 -11.74 -10.81
CA VAL A 80 -1.77 -12.65 -9.89
C VAL A 80 -1.13 -12.72 -8.51
N TYR A 81 0.11 -12.28 -8.36
CA TYR A 81 0.79 -12.16 -7.07
C TYR A 81 0.22 -10.99 -6.27
N ASN A 82 -0.64 -11.31 -5.30
CA ASN A 82 -1.16 -10.35 -4.33
C ASN A 82 -0.08 -10.04 -3.30
N VAL A 83 0.21 -8.76 -3.10
CA VAL A 83 1.12 -8.32 -2.03
C VAL A 83 0.35 -8.40 -0.72
N ASP A 84 0.94 -9.06 0.28
CA ASP A 84 0.42 -9.01 1.63
C ASP A 84 0.70 -7.63 2.23
N MET A 85 -0.37 -6.84 2.33
CA MET A 85 -0.35 -5.45 2.77
C MET A 85 -0.89 -5.31 4.19
N SER A 86 -1.18 -6.42 4.87
CA SER A 86 -1.90 -6.44 6.14
C SER A 86 -1.15 -5.69 7.25
N GLU A 87 0.15 -5.93 7.40
CA GLU A 87 0.99 -5.21 8.37
C GLU A 87 1.13 -3.71 8.03
N SER A 88 1.27 -3.39 6.74
CA SER A 88 1.45 -2.01 6.28
C SER A 88 0.19 -1.18 6.52
N PHE A 89 -1.00 -1.73 6.23
CA PHE A 89 -2.27 -1.04 6.48
C PHE A 89 -2.58 -0.86 7.97
N GLU A 90 -2.17 -1.79 8.84
CA GLU A 90 -2.27 -1.59 10.30
C GLU A 90 -1.36 -0.45 10.77
N TYR A 91 -0.12 -0.40 10.27
CA TYR A 91 0.83 0.68 10.59
C TYR A 91 0.33 2.04 10.08
N PHE A 92 -0.10 2.12 8.82
CA PHE A 92 -0.68 3.33 8.25
C PHE A 92 -1.98 3.74 8.95
N GLY A 93 -2.84 2.77 9.28
CA GLY A 93 -4.04 3.01 10.08
C GLY A 93 -3.72 3.56 11.46
N ALA A 94 -2.65 3.09 12.11
CA ALA A 94 -2.18 3.58 13.40
C ALA A 94 -1.57 4.98 13.31
N VAL A 95 -0.78 5.27 12.26
CA VAL A 95 -0.22 6.60 11.98
C VAL A 95 -1.32 7.60 11.67
N MET A 96 -2.24 7.27 10.76
CA MET A 96 -3.40 8.10 10.43
C MET A 96 -4.31 8.33 11.64
N LYS A 97 -4.53 7.31 12.49
CA LYS A 97 -5.28 7.47 13.76
C LYS A 97 -4.52 8.33 14.77
N LYS A 98 -3.20 8.25 14.86
CA LYS A 98 -2.38 9.11 15.74
C LYS A 98 -2.36 10.56 15.26
N GLU A 99 -2.22 10.80 13.96
CA GLU A 99 -2.30 12.16 13.40
C GLU A 99 -3.72 12.74 13.46
N ALA A 100 -4.75 11.93 13.22
CA ALA A 100 -6.15 12.34 13.34
C ALA A 100 -6.53 12.69 14.79
N LYS A 101 -6.05 11.93 15.78
CA LYS A 101 -6.24 12.27 17.20
C LYS A 101 -5.53 13.56 17.60
N ASN A 102 -4.30 13.79 17.13
CA ASN A 102 -3.56 15.02 17.46
C ASN A 102 -4.17 16.28 16.83
N LYS A 103 -4.59 16.24 15.56
CA LYS A 103 -5.20 17.41 14.90
C LYS A 103 -6.60 17.74 15.42
N MET A 104 -7.39 16.74 15.79
CA MET A 104 -8.72 16.96 16.38
C MET A 104 -8.60 17.51 17.82
N ALA A 105 -7.67 16.99 18.64
CA ALA A 105 -7.41 17.51 19.98
C ALA A 105 -6.86 18.95 19.98
N GLN A 106 -5.93 19.27 19.06
CA GLN A 106 -5.43 20.64 18.89
C GLN A 106 -6.55 21.60 18.44
N GLY A 107 -7.38 21.21 17.47
CA GLY A 107 -8.50 22.02 17.02
C GLY A 107 -9.57 22.29 18.10
N PHE A 108 -9.73 21.39 19.07
CA PHE A 108 -10.59 21.61 20.24
C PHE A 108 -9.95 22.53 21.28
N GLN A 109 -8.64 22.38 21.55
CA GLN A 109 -7.92 23.28 22.46
C GLN A 109 -7.82 24.71 21.93
N ASP A 110 -7.61 24.89 20.63
CA ASP A 110 -7.49 26.21 20.00
C ASP A 110 -8.83 26.95 19.94
N LYS A 111 -9.95 26.22 19.81
CA LYS A 111 -11.30 26.80 19.91
C LYS A 111 -11.70 27.11 21.35
N ALA A 112 -11.25 26.34 22.33
CA ALA A 112 -11.46 26.63 23.75
C ALA A 112 -10.65 27.85 24.23
N LYS A 113 -9.43 28.05 23.71
CA LYS A 113 -8.59 29.22 24.00
C LYS A 113 -9.04 30.52 23.34
N LYS A 114 -9.89 30.46 22.29
CA LYS A 114 -10.47 31.65 21.63
C LYS A 114 -11.80 32.12 22.22
N LYS A 115 -12.31 31.46 23.28
CA LYS A 115 -13.53 31.84 24.00
C LYS A 115 -13.30 32.12 25.50
N ALA A 116 -12.04 32.23 25.93
CA ALA A 116 -11.64 32.72 27.25
C ALA A 116 -11.06 34.12 27.13
#